data_AF-A0A8K0C6I5-F1
#
_entry.id   AF-A0A8K0C6I5-F1
#
_cell.length_a   1.000
_cell.length_b   1.000
_cell.length_c   1.000
_cell.angle_alpha   90.00
_cell.angle_beta   90.00
_cell.angle_gamma   90.00
#
_symmetry.space_group_name_H-M   'P 1'
#
loop_
_entity.id
_entity.type
_entity.pdbx_description
1 polymer ?
#
loop_
_entity_poly.entity_id
_entity_poly.type
_entity_poly.pdbx_seq_one_letter_code
_entity_poly.pdbx_strand_id
1 'polypeptide(L)'
;MEVFATFDIYDDKGVRVAEGHKASFCLEDNQCMPGVKQRYACANYGDQGISVNCSDIYRYNVDCQWVDISDINPGVYTLKVAVNPEFKVPEISYENNAAVCQFYYSETYGTITNCSLQRP
;
A
#
# COMPACT_ATOMS: atom_id res chain seq x y z
N MET A 1 7.42 13.34 3.84
CA MET A 1 5.97 13.10 3.66
C MET A 1 5.54 12.18 4.79
N GLU A 2 4.38 12.41 5.39
CA GLU A 2 3.95 11.70 6.62
C GLU A 2 3.10 10.46 6.33
N VAL A 3 2.42 10.42 5.19
CA VAL A 3 1.62 9.29 4.72
C VAL A 3 2.02 8.99 3.29
N PHE A 4 2.66 7.84 3.04
CA PHE A 4 2.94 7.38 1.69
C PHE A 4 1.86 6.45 1.15
N ALA A 5 1.31 5.59 2.02
CA ALA A 5 0.26 4.67 1.67
C ALA A 5 -0.78 4.51 2.79
N THR A 6 -2.03 4.33 2.40
CA THR A 6 -3.14 3.94 3.28
C THR A 6 -3.59 2.52 2.97
N PHE A 7 -4.06 1.83 4.00
CA PHE A 7 -4.60 0.48 3.93
C PHE A 7 -5.97 0.51 4.61
N ASP A 8 -7.03 0.66 3.83
CA ASP A 8 -8.38 0.87 4.36
C ASP A 8 -9.27 -0.35 4.06
N ILE A 9 -10.14 -0.69 5.01
CA ILE A 9 -11.19 -1.71 4.83
C ILE A 9 -12.55 -1.02 4.91
N TYR A 10 -13.39 -1.28 3.91
CA TYR A 10 -14.74 -0.74 3.80
C TYR A 10 -15.79 -1.85 3.88
N ASP A 11 -16.92 -1.56 4.54
CA ASP A 11 -18.09 -2.43 4.55
C ASP A 11 -18.92 -2.34 3.24
N ASP A 12 -20.03 -3.06 3.18
CA ASP A 12 -20.96 -3.09 2.05
C ASP A 12 -21.67 -1.75 1.79
N LYS A 13 -21.66 -0.84 2.77
CA LYS A 13 -22.21 0.51 2.67
C LYS A 13 -21.16 1.55 2.28
N GLY A 14 -19.91 1.14 2.08
CA GLY A 14 -18.80 2.03 1.79
C GLY A 14 -18.31 2.81 3.00
N VAL A 15 -18.62 2.37 4.22
CA VAL A 15 -18.10 2.94 5.46
C VAL A 15 -16.75 2.32 5.77
N ARG A 16 -15.74 3.14 6.08
CA ARG A 16 -14.43 2.64 6.53
C ARG A 16 -14.57 2.04 7.93
N VAL A 17 -14.27 0.75 8.06
CA VAL A 17 -14.42 -0.03 9.30
C VAL A 17 -13.09 -0.41 9.94
N ALA A 18 -11.98 -0.38 9.18
CA ALA A 18 -10.64 -0.49 9.72
C ALA A 18 -9.68 0.35 8.88
N GLU A 19 -8.62 0.84 9.51
CA GLU A 19 -7.55 1.58 8.85
C GLU A 19 -6.18 1.10 9.33
N GLY A 20 -5.25 1.05 8.39
CA GLY A 20 -3.83 0.93 8.62
C GLY A 20 -3.13 1.98 7.76
N HIS A 21 -1.94 2.37 8.17
CA HIS A 21 -1.18 3.37 7.42
C HIS A 21 0.31 3.12 7.56
N LYS A 22 1.05 3.43 6.48
CA LYS A 22 2.51 3.45 6.53
C LYS A 22 2.98 4.85 6.94
N ALA A 23 3.05 5.09 8.26
CA ALA A 23 3.49 6.37 8.85
C ALA A 23 4.99 6.64 8.63
N SER A 24 5.81 5.60 8.65
CA SER A 24 7.25 5.66 8.44
C SER A 24 7.62 4.95 7.16
N PHE A 25 8.23 5.64 6.22
CA PHE A 25 8.71 5.04 4.99
C PHE A 25 10.07 5.61 4.62
N CYS A 26 10.94 4.69 4.25
CA CYS A 26 12.05 4.91 3.35
C CYS A 26 11.54 4.80 1.91
N LEU A 27 12.04 5.62 0.98
CA LEU A 27 11.95 5.36 -0.46
C LEU A 27 13.32 4.93 -0.98
N GLU A 28 13.43 3.69 -1.41
CA GLU A 28 14.69 3.15 -1.96
C GLU A 28 14.48 2.19 -3.14
N ASP A 29 15.53 2.04 -3.93
CA ASP A 29 15.54 1.12 -5.06
C ASP A 29 15.90 -0.30 -4.61
N ASN A 30 14.95 -1.10 -4.10
CA ASN A 30 15.23 -2.47 -3.64
C ASN A 30 14.91 -3.59 -4.65
N GLN A 31 14.18 -3.28 -5.71
CA GLN A 31 14.02 -4.13 -6.88
C GLN A 31 14.04 -3.30 -8.16
N CYS A 32 14.85 -3.67 -9.15
CA CYS A 32 14.90 -2.99 -10.44
C CYS A 32 14.83 -3.97 -11.61
N MET A 33 14.36 -3.48 -12.76
CA MET A 33 14.40 -4.24 -14.01
C MET A 33 15.86 -4.58 -14.40
N PRO A 34 16.10 -5.68 -15.13
CA PRO A 34 17.44 -6.06 -15.56
C PRO A 34 18.17 -4.92 -16.30
N GLY A 35 19.41 -4.63 -15.88
CA GLY A 35 20.24 -3.56 -16.46
C GLY A 35 20.01 -2.16 -15.88
N VAL A 36 19.02 -1.97 -14.99
CA VAL A 36 18.78 -0.69 -14.30
C VAL A 36 19.62 -0.64 -13.02
N LYS A 37 20.38 0.45 -12.84
CA LYS A 37 21.21 0.65 -11.64
C LYS A 37 20.40 1.33 -10.53
N GLN A 38 20.43 0.73 -9.34
CA GLN A 38 19.90 1.33 -8.11
C GLN A 38 20.62 2.64 -7.79
N ARG A 39 19.86 3.67 -7.37
CA ARG A 39 20.39 4.99 -7.04
C ARG A 39 20.07 5.40 -5.61
N TYR A 40 18.83 5.21 -5.18
CA TYR A 40 18.35 5.66 -3.87
C TYR A 40 18.46 4.54 -2.83
N ALA A 41 18.95 4.90 -1.64
CA ALA A 41 19.13 3.99 -0.53
C ALA A 41 19.04 4.77 0.79
N CYS A 42 18.18 4.35 1.70
CA CYS A 42 17.98 5.10 2.95
C CYS A 42 19.05 4.83 4.01
N ALA A 43 19.84 3.77 3.83
CA ALA A 43 20.93 3.43 4.73
C ALA A 43 21.88 4.63 4.92
N ASN A 44 22.31 4.85 6.16
CA ASN A 44 23.21 5.96 6.54
C ASN A 44 22.69 7.36 6.17
N TYR A 45 21.38 7.61 6.29
CA TYR A 45 20.75 8.89 5.92
C TYR A 45 20.96 9.25 4.44
N GLY A 46 21.02 8.24 3.56
CA GLY A 46 21.13 8.45 2.13
C GLY A 46 19.89 9.10 1.52
N ASP A 47 20.07 9.59 0.30
CA ASP A 47 18.99 10.20 -0.49
C ASP A 47 17.87 9.19 -0.75
N GLN A 48 16.63 9.66 -0.61
CA GLN A 48 15.43 8.85 -0.81
C GLN A 48 14.78 9.15 -2.15
N GLY A 49 14.22 8.11 -2.76
CA GLY A 49 13.51 8.19 -4.03
C GLY A 49 13.30 6.81 -4.64
N ILE A 50 12.55 6.77 -5.74
CA ILE A 50 12.40 5.57 -6.55
C ILE A 50 12.82 5.94 -7.97
N SER A 51 13.82 5.23 -8.49
CA SER A 51 14.32 5.42 -9.84
C SER A 51 13.33 4.88 -10.87
N VAL A 52 13.34 5.46 -12.07
CA VAL A 52 12.57 4.93 -13.21
C VAL A 52 12.95 3.47 -13.43
N ASN A 53 11.94 2.59 -13.56
CA ASN A 53 12.06 1.14 -13.70
C ASN A 53 12.63 0.40 -12.47
N CYS A 54 12.56 1.04 -11.29
CA CYS A 54 12.74 0.40 -9.99
C CYS A 54 11.43 0.43 -9.19
N SER A 55 11.40 -0.38 -8.15
CA SER A 55 10.30 -0.54 -7.19
C SER A 55 10.87 -0.56 -5.78
N ASP A 56 10.07 -0.08 -4.84
CA ASP A 56 10.31 -0.21 -3.41
C ASP A 56 9.32 -1.23 -2.82
N ILE A 57 9.82 -2.43 -2.48
CA ILE A 57 9.04 -3.52 -1.92
C ILE A 57 9.18 -3.55 -0.40
N TYR A 58 8.07 -3.23 0.27
CA TYR A 58 7.88 -3.56 1.67
C TYR A 58 7.30 -4.97 1.81
N ARG A 59 8.03 -5.84 2.50
CA ARG A 59 7.62 -7.23 2.71
C ARG A 59 6.59 -7.33 3.84
N TYR A 60 5.77 -8.38 3.80
CA TYR A 60 4.72 -8.66 4.80
C TYR A 60 5.22 -8.81 6.24
N ASN A 61 6.51 -9.08 6.43
CA ASN A 61 7.13 -9.25 7.74
C ASN A 61 7.73 -7.94 8.30
N VAL A 62 7.63 -6.84 7.57
CA VAL A 62 8.05 -5.52 8.04
C VAL A 62 6.96 -4.95 8.94
N ASP A 63 7.37 -4.29 10.02
CA ASP A 63 6.45 -3.66 10.95
C ASP A 63 5.55 -2.62 10.26
N CYS A 64 4.31 -2.52 10.74
CA CYS A 64 3.25 -1.66 10.21
C CYS A 64 2.83 -1.96 8.74
N GLN A 65 3.11 -3.16 8.22
CA GLN A 65 2.60 -3.66 6.93
C GLN A 65 1.32 -4.50 7.11
N TRP A 66 0.38 -4.00 7.90
CA TRP A 66 -0.91 -4.65 8.15
C TRP A 66 -2.00 -3.63 8.45
N VAL A 67 -3.25 -4.10 8.36
CA VAL A 67 -4.43 -3.46 8.92
C VAL A 67 -4.86 -4.31 10.11
N ASP A 68 -5.05 -3.70 11.27
CA ASP A 68 -5.64 -4.41 12.41
C ASP A 68 -7.13 -4.63 12.14
N ILE A 69 -7.55 -5.89 12.20
CA ILE A 69 -8.93 -6.32 11.95
C ILE A 69 -9.57 -6.93 13.20
N SER A 70 -8.95 -6.75 14.37
CA SER A 70 -9.41 -7.35 15.63
C SER A 70 -10.82 -6.90 16.03
N ASP A 71 -11.25 -5.74 15.55
CA ASP A 71 -12.53 -5.10 15.92
C ASP A 71 -13.63 -5.27 14.84
N ILE A 72 -13.38 -6.00 13.76
CA ILE A 72 -14.40 -6.27 12.71
C ILE A 72 -14.88 -7.72 12.75
N ASN A 73 -16.14 -7.95 12.43
CA ASN A 73 -16.72 -9.30 12.40
C ASN A 73 -16.38 -10.02 11.07
N PRO A 74 -16.44 -11.37 11.02
CA PRO A 74 -16.41 -12.11 9.76
C PRO A 74 -17.44 -11.57 8.76
N GLY A 75 -17.05 -11.47 7.49
CA GLY A 75 -17.87 -10.85 6.46
C GLY A 75 -17.14 -10.65 5.13
N VAL A 76 -17.81 -9.97 4.20
CA VAL A 76 -17.23 -9.54 2.93
C VAL A 76 -17.04 -8.03 2.99
N TYR A 77 -15.81 -7.61 2.69
CA TYR A 77 -15.36 -6.23 2.74
C TYR A 77 -14.67 -5.85 1.44
N THR A 78 -14.36 -4.56 1.31
CA THR A 78 -13.48 -4.02 0.27
C THR A 78 -12.17 -3.59 0.92
N LEU A 79 -11.05 -4.18 0.50
CA LEU A 79 -9.72 -3.69 0.84
C LEU A 79 -9.30 -2.67 -0.22
N LYS A 80 -8.90 -1.46 0.22
CA LYS A 80 -8.31 -0.43 -0.62
C LYS A 80 -6.92 -0.08 -0.12
N VAL A 81 -5.91 -0.31 -0.96
CA VAL A 81 -4.53 0.11 -0.70
C VAL A 81 -4.19 1.23 -1.66
N ALA A 82 -3.94 2.43 -1.15
CA ALA A 82 -3.64 3.60 -1.97
C ALA A 82 -2.23 4.13 -1.69
N VAL A 83 -1.49 4.46 -2.75
CA VAL A 83 -0.18 5.11 -2.70
C VAL A 83 -0.29 6.57 -3.14
N ASN A 84 0.46 7.45 -2.48
CA ASN A 84 0.36 8.91 -2.65
C ASN A 84 -1.10 9.43 -2.64
N PRO A 85 -1.91 9.05 -1.63
CA PRO A 85 -3.35 9.31 -1.65
C PRO A 85 -3.71 10.81 -1.54
N GLU A 86 -2.79 11.61 -1.00
CA GLU A 86 -2.95 13.06 -0.87
C GLU A 86 -2.35 13.86 -2.04
N PHE A 87 -1.86 13.19 -3.10
CA PHE A 87 -1.25 13.82 -4.27
C PHE A 87 -0.08 14.76 -3.92
N LYS A 88 0.68 14.44 -2.86
CA LYS A 88 1.82 15.25 -2.38
C LYS A 88 3.01 15.19 -3.33
N VAL A 89 3.15 14.10 -4.07
CA VAL A 89 4.19 13.92 -5.09
C VAL A 89 3.54 14.00 -6.48
N PRO A 90 4.03 14.85 -7.40
CA PRO A 90 3.52 14.90 -8.76
C PRO A 90 3.79 13.59 -9.52
N GLU A 91 2.74 13.02 -10.11
CA GLU A 91 2.83 11.85 -10.99
C GLU A 91 2.21 12.16 -12.36
N ILE A 92 2.59 11.40 -13.39
CA ILE A 92 2.07 11.56 -14.75
C ILE A 92 0.56 11.26 -14.79
N SER A 93 0.11 10.33 -13.96
CA SER A 93 -1.27 9.93 -13.77
C SER A 93 -1.46 9.44 -12.35
N TYR A 94 -2.69 9.52 -11.84
CA TYR A 94 -3.09 8.94 -10.56
C TYR A 94 -4.19 7.87 -10.70
N GLU A 95 -4.50 7.47 -11.93
CA GLU A 95 -5.59 6.53 -12.24
C GLU A 95 -5.30 5.09 -11.79
N ASN A 96 -4.06 4.82 -11.37
CA ASN A 96 -3.55 3.51 -10.97
C ASN A 96 -2.90 3.51 -9.58
N ASN A 97 -3.19 4.51 -8.77
CA ASN A 97 -2.55 4.71 -7.46
C ASN A 97 -3.23 3.93 -6.33
N ALA A 98 -4.32 3.19 -6.59
CA ALA A 98 -4.87 2.26 -5.62
C ALA A 98 -5.12 0.88 -6.20
N ALA A 99 -4.91 -0.14 -5.37
CA ALA A 99 -5.44 -1.48 -5.57
C ALA A 99 -6.72 -1.63 -4.72
N VAL A 100 -7.83 -1.96 -5.37
CA VAL A 100 -9.12 -2.22 -4.72
C VAL A 100 -9.46 -3.69 -4.93
N CYS A 101 -9.63 -4.42 -3.84
CA CYS A 101 -9.84 -5.86 -3.84
C CYS A 101 -11.04 -6.25 -2.98
N GLN A 102 -11.66 -7.38 -3.31
CA GLN A 102 -12.61 -8.02 -2.43
C GLN A 102 -11.85 -8.73 -1.30
N PHE A 103 -12.28 -8.50 -0.06
CA PHE A 103 -11.76 -9.16 1.13
C PHE A 103 -12.84 -10.03 1.76
N TYR A 104 -12.69 -11.34 1.68
CA TYR A 104 -13.50 -12.28 2.45
C TYR A 104 -12.78 -12.60 3.75
N TYR A 105 -13.40 -12.27 4.88
CA TYR A 105 -12.91 -12.55 6.22
C TYR A 105 -13.81 -13.59 6.89
N SER A 106 -13.23 -14.73 7.29
CA SER A 106 -13.89 -15.76 8.08
C SER A 106 -13.31 -15.81 9.49
N GLU A 107 -13.88 -16.65 10.36
CA GLU A 107 -13.37 -16.83 11.73
C GLU A 107 -11.92 -17.34 11.78
N THR A 108 -11.41 -18.00 10.73
CA THR A 108 -10.09 -18.68 10.76
C THR A 108 -9.11 -18.23 9.68
N TYR A 109 -9.59 -17.57 8.61
CA TYR A 109 -8.73 -17.09 7.53
C TYR A 109 -9.34 -15.91 6.80
N GLY A 110 -8.50 -15.20 6.06
CA GLY A 110 -8.88 -14.15 5.13
C GLY A 110 -8.42 -14.46 3.70
N THR A 111 -9.20 -14.06 2.71
CA THR A 111 -8.84 -14.19 1.29
C THR A 111 -9.05 -12.86 0.57
N ILE A 112 -8.04 -12.45 -0.20
CA ILE A 112 -8.10 -11.29 -1.08
C ILE A 112 -8.24 -11.76 -2.53
N THR A 113 -9.27 -11.31 -3.22
CA THR A 113 -9.57 -11.67 -4.61
C THR A 113 -10.00 -10.44 -5.41
N ASN A 114 -10.10 -10.61 -6.74
CA ASN A 114 -10.70 -9.62 -7.65
C ASN A 114 -10.08 -8.21 -7.54
N CYS A 115 -8.77 -8.14 -7.36
CA CYS A 115 -8.06 -6.87 -7.29
C CYS A 115 -8.07 -6.13 -8.64
N SER A 116 -8.31 -4.83 -8.59
CA SER A 116 -8.26 -3.92 -9.74
C SER A 116 -7.56 -2.63 -9.38
N LEU A 117 -6.89 -2.01 -10.36
CA LEU A 117 -6.28 -0.69 -10.19
C LEU A 117 -7.32 0.40 -10.36
N GLN A 118 -7.30 1.38 -9.46
CA GLN A 118 -8.22 2.51 -9.41
C GLN A 118 -7.50 3.76 -8.91
N ARG A 119 -8.23 4.87 -8.86
CA ARG A 119 -7.81 6.10 -8.19
C ARG A 119 -7.75 5.92 -6.66
N PRO A 120 -6.85 6.68 -5.98
CA PRO A 120 -6.67 6.61 -4.54
C PRO A 120 -7.88 7.11 -3.74
#